data_AF-A0A821LKR3-F1
#
_entry.id   AF-A0A821LKR3-F1
#
_cell.length_a   1.000
_cell.length_b   1.000
_cell.length_c   1.000
_cell.angle_alpha   90.00
_cell.angle_beta   90.00
_cell.angle_gamma   90.00
#
_symmetry.space_group_name_H-M   'P 1'
#
loop_
_entity.id
_entity.type
_entity.pdbx_description
1 polymer ?
#
loop_
_entity_poly.entity_id
_entity_poly.type
_entity_poly.pdbx_seq_one_letter_code
_entity_poly.pdbx_strand_id
1 'polypeptide(L)'
;MVIFLFKFIEQVKRIKKSYVIAHFHEWLTGVGLVMIRLRNYDCGLIFTTHATLLGRYLCAGSADFYNNLSHFNLDKEAGDRQIYHRYCIERAAASCAHVFTTVSQITGIEAEYLLNKKPDILTPNGLNVQTFAALHEFQNLHAQNKEKLNAFIHILTPNGLNIRLYRRKPRSIWSLDPIIISHERISNFVQGHFLG
;
A
#
# COMPACT_ATOMS: atom_id res chain seq x y z
N MET A 1 -4.00 21.27 -15.98
CA MET A 1 -4.96 20.57 -15.09
C MET A 1 -5.71 21.52 -14.15
N VAL A 2 -5.02 22.31 -13.30
CA VAL A 2 -5.68 23.20 -12.31
C VAL A 2 -6.62 24.25 -12.96
N ILE A 3 -6.18 24.87 -14.07
CA ILE A 3 -7.00 25.84 -14.82
C ILE A 3 -8.28 25.21 -15.37
N PHE A 4 -8.23 23.95 -15.81
CA PHE A 4 -9.40 23.23 -16.31
C PHE A 4 -10.42 23.03 -15.20
N LEU A 5 -9.98 22.62 -14.01
CA LEU A 5 -10.87 22.36 -12.88
C LEU A 5 -11.61 23.62 -12.43
N PHE A 6 -10.94 24.78 -12.42
CA PHE A 6 -11.58 26.06 -12.13
C PHE A 6 -12.66 26.41 -13.15
N LYS A 7 -12.31 26.36 -14.44
CA LYS A 7 -13.28 26.63 -15.52
C LYS A 7 -14.46 25.67 -15.47
N PHE A 8 -14.21 24.40 -15.16
CA PHE A 8 -15.24 23.39 -15.02
C PHE A 8 -16.21 23.72 -13.86
N ILE A 9 -15.68 24.04 -12.68
CA ILE A 9 -16.50 24.40 -11.51
C ILE A 9 -17.37 25.63 -11.81
N GLU A 10 -16.78 26.67 -12.41
CA GLU A 10 -17.50 27.88 -12.80
C GLU A 10 -18.61 27.59 -13.83
N GLN A 11 -18.31 26.79 -14.85
CA GLN A 11 -19.26 26.49 -15.91
C GLN A 11 -20.42 25.60 -15.43
N VAL A 12 -20.14 24.59 -14.60
CA VAL A 12 -21.18 23.73 -14.01
C VAL A 12 -22.15 24.55 -13.19
N LYS A 13 -21.63 25.46 -12.34
CA LYS A 13 -22.48 26.33 -11.51
C LYS A 13 -23.30 27.33 -12.31
N ARG A 14 -22.77 27.82 -13.43
CA ARG A 14 -23.50 28.70 -14.33
C ARG A 14 -24.68 28.00 -15.01
N ILE A 15 -24.51 26.72 -15.37
CA ILE A 15 -25.54 25.95 -16.07
C ILE A 15 -26.62 25.47 -15.08
N LYS A 16 -26.22 25.02 -13.89
CA LYS A 16 -27.12 24.47 -12.89
C LYS A 16 -26.58 24.71 -11.48
N LYS A 17 -27.45 25.12 -10.55
CA LYS A 17 -27.11 25.23 -9.12
C LYS A 17 -26.91 23.83 -8.54
N SER A 18 -25.70 23.30 -8.65
CA SER A 18 -25.30 21.96 -8.22
C SER A 18 -24.17 22.05 -7.21
N TYR A 19 -24.15 21.14 -6.25
CA TYR A 19 -23.01 20.96 -5.35
C TYR A 19 -21.92 20.17 -6.08
N VAL A 20 -20.70 20.71 -6.09
CA VAL A 20 -19.55 20.08 -6.76
C VAL A 20 -18.62 19.51 -5.70
N ILE A 21 -18.25 18.23 -5.86
CA ILE A 21 -17.26 17.55 -5.02
C ILE A 21 -16.06 17.20 -5.91
N ALA A 22 -14.88 17.60 -5.49
CA ALA A 22 -13.62 17.25 -6.11
C ALA A 22 -12.84 16.31 -5.18
N HIS A 23 -12.55 15.12 -5.70
CA HIS A 23 -11.86 14.05 -4.97
C HIS A 23 -10.48 13.84 -5.58
N PHE A 24 -9.46 14.03 -4.75
CA PHE A 24 -8.05 13.96 -5.10
C PHE A 24 -7.43 12.71 -4.50
N HIS A 25 -6.72 11.96 -5.32
CA HIS A 25 -5.95 10.79 -4.89
C HIS A 25 -4.46 11.13 -4.98
N GLU A 26 -3.74 10.86 -3.90
CA GLU A 26 -2.29 11.04 -3.79
C GLU A 26 -1.78 12.48 -3.89
N TRP A 27 -0.59 12.70 -3.32
CA TRP A 27 0.06 14.02 -3.27
C TRP A 27 0.29 14.64 -4.66
N LEU A 28 0.44 13.81 -5.71
CA LEU A 28 0.60 14.28 -7.10
C LEU A 28 -0.57 15.16 -7.56
N THR A 29 -1.78 14.90 -7.06
CA THR A 29 -2.97 15.69 -7.37
C THR A 29 -3.26 16.77 -6.33
N GLY A 30 -2.55 16.75 -5.19
CA GLY A 30 -2.74 17.61 -4.02
C GLY A 30 -2.60 19.11 -4.30
N VAL A 31 -1.75 19.50 -5.27
CA VAL A 31 -1.62 20.91 -5.68
C VAL A 31 -2.96 21.47 -6.17
N GLY A 32 -3.77 20.68 -6.88
CA GLY A 32 -5.09 21.12 -7.34
C GLY A 32 -6.03 21.41 -6.17
N LEU A 33 -6.04 20.54 -5.17
CA LEU A 33 -6.83 20.71 -3.96
C LEU A 33 -6.43 21.97 -3.19
N VAL A 34 -5.13 22.15 -2.93
CA VAL A 34 -4.61 23.32 -2.22
C VAL A 34 -4.99 24.60 -2.96
N MET A 35 -4.86 24.63 -4.28
CA MET A 35 -5.19 25.80 -5.09
C MET A 35 -6.70 26.13 -5.06
N ILE A 36 -7.58 25.13 -5.02
CA ILE A 36 -9.03 25.36 -4.85
C ILE A 36 -9.34 25.97 -3.49
N ARG A 37 -8.73 25.42 -2.43
CA ARG A 37 -8.89 25.90 -1.06
C ARG A 37 -8.40 27.34 -0.91
N LEU A 38 -7.22 27.65 -1.44
CA LEU A 38 -6.61 29.00 -1.37
C LEU A 38 -7.42 30.05 -2.12
N ARG A 39 -8.05 29.68 -3.25
CA ARG A 39 -8.89 30.58 -4.05
C ARG A 39 -10.34 30.64 -3.59
N ASN A 40 -10.68 29.91 -2.52
CA ASN A 40 -12.01 29.88 -1.92
C ASN A 40 -13.14 29.57 -2.94
N TYR A 41 -12.89 28.65 -3.87
CA TYR A 41 -13.94 28.17 -4.75
C TYR A 41 -14.90 27.27 -3.97
N ASP A 42 -16.20 27.49 -4.13
CA ASP A 42 -17.24 26.70 -3.47
C ASP A 42 -17.31 25.29 -4.08
N CYS A 43 -16.56 24.36 -3.50
CA CYS A 43 -16.45 22.97 -3.91
C CYS A 43 -16.08 22.12 -2.68
N GLY A 44 -16.76 20.98 -2.50
CA GLY A 44 -16.35 19.98 -1.52
C GLY A 44 -15.01 19.35 -1.91
N LEU A 45 -14.12 19.15 -0.95
CA LEU A 45 -12.74 18.70 -1.21
C LEU A 45 -12.47 17.44 -0.41
N ILE A 46 -12.19 16.35 -1.12
CA ILE A 46 -11.82 15.08 -0.52
C ILE A 46 -10.39 14.76 -0.93
N PHE A 47 -9.56 14.38 0.03
CA PHE A 47 -8.21 13.88 -0.22
C PHE A 47 -8.09 12.44 0.29
N THR A 48 -7.67 11.53 -0.59
CA THR A 48 -7.34 10.16 -0.20
C THR A 48 -5.87 9.89 -0.45
N THR A 49 -5.16 9.47 0.60
CA THR A 49 -3.81 8.89 0.46
C THR A 49 -3.87 7.36 0.61
N HIS A 50 -3.24 6.66 -0.32
CA HIS A 50 -3.06 5.21 -0.30
C HIS A 50 -1.82 4.81 0.48
N ALA A 51 -0.83 5.72 0.61
CA ALA A 51 0.35 5.54 1.43
C ALA A 51 0.97 6.91 1.75
N THR A 52 1.54 7.07 2.94
CA THR A 52 2.27 8.29 3.28
C THR A 52 3.61 8.34 2.55
N LEU A 53 3.97 9.48 1.96
CA LEU A 53 5.24 9.61 1.24
C LEU A 53 6.41 9.29 2.17
N LEU A 54 6.47 9.94 3.33
CA LEU A 54 7.56 9.78 4.27
C LEU A 54 7.60 8.37 4.88
N GLY A 55 6.44 7.75 5.15
CA GLY A 55 6.37 6.39 5.67
C GLY A 55 7.04 5.37 4.75
N ARG A 56 6.86 5.49 3.42
CA ARG A 56 7.54 4.61 2.45
C ARG A 56 9.07 4.67 2.55
N TYR A 57 9.62 5.86 2.81
CA TYR A 57 11.07 6.03 2.94
C TYR A 57 11.59 5.61 4.32
N LEU A 58 10.83 5.85 5.38
CA LEU A 58 11.21 5.47 6.74
C LEU A 58 11.19 3.95 6.95
N CYS A 59 10.19 3.27 6.38
CA CYS A 59 10.10 1.80 6.39
C CYS A 59 11.28 1.12 5.69
N ALA A 60 11.86 1.75 4.67
CA ALA A 60 13.02 1.21 3.97
C ALA A 60 14.34 1.36 4.75
N GLY A 61 14.42 2.34 5.66
CA GLY A 61 15.65 2.69 6.37
C GLY A 61 15.69 2.27 7.84
N SER A 62 14.56 1.88 8.45
CA SER A 62 14.49 1.59 9.89
C SER A 62 13.69 0.30 10.16
N ALA A 63 14.29 -0.62 10.91
CA ALA A 63 13.65 -1.87 11.31
C ALA A 63 12.52 -1.67 12.34
N ASP A 64 12.46 -0.49 12.99
CA ASP A 64 11.55 -0.19 14.09
C ASP A 64 10.70 1.07 13.83
N PHE A 65 10.08 1.13 12.65
CA PHE A 65 9.31 2.29 12.19
C PHE A 65 8.09 2.61 13.07
N TYR A 66 7.22 1.63 13.32
CA TYR A 66 5.92 1.87 13.98
C TYR A 66 6.05 2.25 15.46
N ASN A 67 7.06 1.73 16.16
CA ASN A 67 7.28 2.06 17.57
C ASN A 67 7.86 3.47 17.76
N ASN A 68 8.45 4.05 16.72
CA ASN A 68 9.13 5.36 16.77
C ASN A 68 8.39 6.48 16.02
N LEU A 69 7.15 6.26 15.58
CA LEU A 69 6.37 7.23 14.80
C LEU A 69 6.31 8.64 15.42
N SER A 70 6.20 8.72 16.75
CA SER A 70 6.13 9.97 17.50
C SER A 70 7.47 10.69 17.68
N HIS A 71 8.60 10.02 17.41
CA HIS A 71 9.94 10.53 17.70
C HIS A 71 10.65 11.11 16.46
N PHE A 72 10.09 10.91 15.26
CA PHE A 72 10.71 11.40 14.03
C PHE A 72 10.58 12.92 13.88
N ASN A 73 11.69 13.56 13.52
CA ASN A 73 11.66 14.94 13.04
C ASN A 73 11.33 14.94 11.54
N LEU A 74 10.05 15.16 11.22
CA LEU A 74 9.52 14.98 9.87
C LEU A 74 10.21 15.87 8.82
N ASP A 75 10.49 17.12 9.17
CA ASP A 75 11.11 18.09 8.26
C ASP A 75 12.56 17.70 7.96
N LYS A 76 13.30 17.25 8.98
CA LYS A 76 14.66 16.72 8.83
C LYS A 76 14.65 15.46 7.97
N GLU A 77 13.81 14.47 8.29
CA GLU A 77 13.75 13.20 7.56
C GLU A 77 13.40 13.40 6.08
N ALA A 78 12.51 14.35 5.76
CA ALA A 78 12.15 14.70 4.40
C ALA A 78 13.24 15.53 3.69
N GLY A 79 13.95 16.39 4.42
CA GLY A 79 15.07 17.20 3.92
C GLY A 79 16.28 16.34 3.55
N ASP A 80 16.69 15.45 4.46
CA ASP A 80 17.83 14.54 4.26
C ASP A 80 17.64 13.64 3.03
N ARG A 81 16.37 13.32 2.70
CA ARG A 81 16.00 12.49 1.53
C ARG A 81 15.64 13.30 0.28
N GLN A 82 15.77 14.64 0.31
CA GLN A 82 15.45 15.53 -0.82
C GLN A 82 13.99 15.42 -1.31
N ILE A 83 13.07 15.06 -0.42
CA ILE A 83 11.63 14.95 -0.70
C ILE A 83 10.78 15.99 0.02
N TYR A 84 11.41 16.93 0.73
CA TYR A 84 10.74 17.95 1.55
C TYR A 84 9.60 18.66 0.80
N HIS A 85 9.83 19.12 -0.43
CA HIS A 85 8.81 19.77 -1.25
C HIS A 85 7.57 18.89 -1.51
N ARG A 86 7.77 17.58 -1.74
CA ARG A 86 6.68 16.63 -1.99
C ARG A 86 5.92 16.32 -0.72
N TYR A 87 6.66 16.17 0.38
CA TYR A 87 6.10 16.00 1.72
C TYR A 87 5.22 17.20 2.12
N CYS A 88 5.68 18.42 1.87
CA CYS A 88 4.88 19.63 2.10
C CYS A 88 3.58 19.64 1.29
N ILE A 89 3.62 19.22 0.01
CA ILE A 89 2.42 19.13 -0.83
C ILE A 89 1.43 18.12 -0.26
N GLU A 90 1.90 16.92 0.14
CA GLU A 90 1.06 15.88 0.74
C GLU A 90 0.39 16.38 2.02
N ARG A 91 1.18 16.94 2.94
CA ARG A 91 0.69 17.47 4.22
C ARG A 91 -0.27 18.64 4.04
N ALA A 92 0.03 19.54 3.11
CA ALA A 92 -0.86 20.65 2.77
C ALA A 92 -2.17 20.16 2.17
N ALA A 93 -2.14 19.18 1.25
CA ALA A 93 -3.33 18.61 0.65
C ALA A 93 -4.25 17.95 1.69
N ALA A 94 -3.67 17.15 2.60
CA ALA A 94 -4.41 16.55 3.70
C ALA A 94 -5.05 17.63 4.60
N SER A 95 -4.28 18.65 4.97
CA SER A 95 -4.74 19.74 5.85
C SER A 95 -5.84 20.60 5.20
N CYS A 96 -5.70 20.92 3.90
CA CYS A 96 -6.65 21.74 3.15
C CYS A 96 -7.95 21.01 2.78
N ALA A 97 -7.98 19.67 2.83
CA ALA A 97 -9.16 18.89 2.49
C ALA A 97 -10.28 19.06 3.53
N HIS A 98 -11.52 19.12 3.05
CA HIS A 98 -12.70 19.08 3.92
C HIS A 98 -12.88 17.70 4.55
N VAL A 99 -12.62 16.64 3.77
CA VAL A 99 -12.61 15.25 4.22
C VAL A 99 -11.29 14.62 3.80
N PHE A 100 -10.57 14.06 4.77
CA PHE A 100 -9.35 13.31 4.56
C PHE A 100 -9.62 11.81 4.77
N THR A 101 -9.19 10.97 3.83
CA THR A 101 -9.37 9.52 3.93
C THR A 101 -8.06 8.78 3.67
N THR A 102 -7.99 7.55 4.20
CA THR A 102 -6.90 6.61 3.95
C THR A 102 -7.48 5.26 3.60
N VAL A 103 -6.71 4.41 2.89
CA VAL A 103 -7.23 3.11 2.42
C VAL A 103 -7.18 2.00 3.48
N SER A 104 -6.51 2.22 4.60
CA SER A 104 -6.38 1.23 5.65
C SER A 104 -6.18 1.89 7.02
N GLN A 105 -6.48 1.15 8.09
CA GLN A 105 -6.27 1.64 9.44
C GLN A 105 -4.79 1.91 9.74
N ILE A 106 -3.88 1.08 9.25
CA ILE A 106 -2.44 1.26 9.49
C ILE A 106 -1.92 2.53 8.79
N THR A 107 -2.35 2.79 7.56
CA THR A 107 -2.05 4.04 6.85
C THR A 107 -2.67 5.25 7.56
N GLY A 108 -3.84 5.07 8.19
CA GLY A 108 -4.46 6.10 9.01
C GLY A 108 -3.62 6.49 10.22
N ILE A 109 -3.04 5.50 10.92
CA ILE A 109 -2.10 5.73 12.04
C ILE A 109 -0.86 6.46 11.54
N GLU A 110 -0.26 6.02 10.43
CA GLU A 110 0.88 6.72 9.82
C GLU A 110 0.54 8.18 9.50
N ALA A 111 -0.61 8.44 8.88
CA ALA A 111 -1.01 9.80 8.50
C ALA A 111 -1.23 10.71 9.72
N GLU A 112 -1.72 10.16 10.83
CA GLU A 112 -1.88 10.91 12.08
C GLU A 112 -0.55 11.48 12.58
N TYR A 113 0.53 10.69 12.54
CA TYR A 113 1.85 11.12 12.98
C TYR A 113 2.63 11.88 11.89
N LEU A 114 2.62 11.41 10.65
CA LEU A 114 3.47 11.92 9.58
C LEU A 114 2.87 13.13 8.86
N LEU A 115 1.53 13.18 8.72
CA LEU A 115 0.82 14.30 8.09
C LEU A 115 0.18 15.22 9.13
N ASN A 116 0.24 14.87 10.42
CA ASN A 116 -0.40 15.59 11.50
C ASN A 116 -1.92 15.77 11.29
N LYS A 117 -2.56 14.78 10.65
CA LYS A 117 -4.00 14.76 10.43
C LYS A 117 -4.51 13.32 10.46
N LYS A 118 -5.42 13.04 11.38
CA LYS A 118 -6.15 11.77 11.44
C LYS A 118 -7.16 11.71 10.28
N PRO A 119 -7.28 10.58 9.56
CA PRO A 119 -8.31 10.44 8.54
C PRO A 119 -9.71 10.45 9.17
N ASP A 120 -10.63 11.11 8.49
CA ASP A 120 -12.05 11.14 8.86
C ASP A 120 -12.74 9.80 8.55
N ILE A 121 -12.36 9.17 7.42
CA ILE A 121 -12.97 7.94 6.93
C ILE A 121 -11.90 6.99 6.38
N LEU A 122 -12.12 5.67 6.53
CA LEU A 122 -11.34 4.64 5.86
C LEU A 122 -12.04 4.21 4.57
N THR A 123 -11.32 4.24 3.45
CA THR A 123 -11.81 3.87 2.11
C THR A 123 -11.03 2.66 1.58
N PRO A 124 -11.33 1.43 2.05
CA PRO A 124 -10.58 0.23 1.64
C PRO A 124 -10.76 -0.06 0.15
N ASN A 125 -9.69 -0.55 -0.48
CA ASN A 125 -9.71 -0.90 -1.90
C ASN A 125 -10.64 -2.09 -2.14
N GLY A 126 -11.64 -1.89 -3.00
CA GLY A 126 -12.51 -2.96 -3.47
C GLY A 126 -11.88 -3.76 -4.62
N LEU A 127 -12.33 -5.00 -4.81
CA LEU A 127 -12.04 -5.83 -5.98
C LEU A 127 -13.36 -6.16 -6.68
N ASN A 128 -13.34 -6.21 -8.01
CA ASN A 128 -14.49 -6.69 -8.78
C ASN A 128 -14.45 -8.23 -8.80
N VAL A 129 -15.21 -8.86 -7.91
CA VAL A 129 -15.21 -10.33 -7.77
C VAL A 129 -16.26 -10.94 -8.71
N GLN A 130 -15.82 -11.73 -9.68
CA GLN A 130 -16.71 -12.57 -10.48
C GLN A 130 -16.96 -13.88 -9.72
N THR A 131 -18.16 -14.05 -9.16
CA THR A 131 -18.38 -15.01 -8.05
C THR A 131 -18.98 -16.37 -8.44
N PHE A 132 -19.75 -16.49 -9.53
CA PHE A 132 -20.73 -17.59 -9.61
C PHE A 132 -20.39 -18.75 -10.57
N ALA A 133 -19.55 -18.56 -11.58
CA ALA A 133 -19.18 -19.63 -12.51
C ALA A 133 -17.93 -20.43 -12.07
N ALA A 134 -17.16 -19.88 -11.14
CA ALA A 134 -15.75 -20.22 -11.02
C ALA A 134 -15.38 -21.14 -9.85
N LEU A 135 -16.31 -21.68 -9.04
CA LEU A 135 -15.87 -22.39 -7.82
C LEU A 135 -15.21 -23.74 -8.14
N HIS A 136 -15.79 -24.51 -9.07
CA HIS A 136 -15.17 -25.72 -9.61
C HIS A 136 -14.01 -25.41 -10.55
N GLU A 137 -14.17 -24.38 -11.37
CA GLU A 137 -13.12 -23.92 -12.29
C GLU A 137 -11.88 -23.42 -11.54
N PHE A 138 -12.05 -22.75 -10.41
CA PHE A 138 -10.99 -22.29 -9.51
C PHE A 138 -10.20 -23.47 -8.93
N GLN A 139 -10.89 -24.54 -8.52
CA GLN A 139 -10.23 -25.76 -8.06
C GLN A 139 -9.42 -26.44 -9.17
N ASN A 140 -9.98 -26.49 -10.39
CA ASN A 140 -9.29 -27.03 -11.56
C ASN A 140 -8.07 -26.18 -11.94
N LEU A 141 -8.23 -24.86 -12.01
CA LEU A 141 -7.15 -23.90 -12.27
C LEU A 141 -6.06 -23.96 -11.18
N HIS A 142 -6.46 -24.15 -9.92
CA HIS A 142 -5.52 -24.33 -8.82
C HIS A 142 -4.65 -25.59 -9.02
N ALA A 143 -5.26 -26.73 -9.36
CA ALA A 143 -4.53 -27.98 -9.62
C ALA A 143 -3.57 -27.84 -10.81
N GLN A 144 -4.06 -27.29 -11.92
CA GLN A 144 -3.27 -27.07 -13.14
C GLN A 144 -2.07 -26.14 -12.90
N ASN A 145 -2.27 -25.02 -12.19
CA ASN A 145 -1.18 -24.08 -11.89
C ASN A 145 -0.19 -24.65 -10.87
N LYS A 146 -0.64 -25.52 -9.96
CA LYS A 146 0.24 -26.24 -9.04
C LYS A 146 1.17 -27.20 -9.77
N GLU A 147 0.70 -27.90 -10.80
CA GLU A 147 1.54 -28.79 -11.60
C GLU A 147 2.64 -28.01 -12.35
N LYS A 148 2.31 -26.83 -12.90
CA LYS A 148 3.31 -25.94 -13.52
C LYS A 148 4.38 -25.50 -12.52
N LEU A 149 3.99 -25.15 -11.30
CA LEU A 149 4.93 -24.80 -10.23
C LEU A 149 5.81 -25.99 -9.83
N ASN A 150 5.24 -27.20 -9.73
CA ASN A 150 6.02 -28.39 -9.43
C ASN A 150 7.06 -28.67 -10.53
N ALA A 151 6.66 -28.58 -11.81
CA ALA A 151 7.58 -28.74 -12.93
C ALA A 151 8.74 -27.74 -12.88
N PHE A 152 8.44 -26.47 -12.57
CA PHE A 152 9.45 -25.44 -12.39
C PHE A 152 10.43 -25.77 -11.25
N ILE A 153 9.92 -26.19 -10.08
CA ILE A 153 10.75 -26.58 -8.93
C ILE A 153 11.65 -27.78 -9.26
N HIS A 154 11.14 -28.76 -10.01
CA HIS A 154 11.92 -29.92 -10.44
C HIS A 154 13.10 -29.53 -11.34
N ILE A 155 12.92 -28.55 -12.24
CA ILE A 155 13.99 -28.04 -13.09
C ILE A 155 15.04 -27.28 -12.25
N LEU A 156 14.60 -26.47 -11.28
CA LEU A 156 15.50 -25.70 -10.41
C LEU A 156 16.26 -26.55 -9.38
N THR A 157 15.79 -27.77 -9.08
CA THR A 157 16.45 -28.68 -8.12
C THR A 157 16.73 -30.05 -8.76
N PRO A 158 17.74 -30.14 -9.65
CA PRO A 158 18.01 -31.35 -10.43
C PRO A 158 18.37 -32.57 -9.56
N ASN A 159 18.95 -32.34 -8.37
CA ASN A 159 19.41 -33.38 -7.45
C ASN A 159 18.43 -33.66 -6.31
N GLY A 160 17.13 -33.78 -6.64
CA GLY A 160 16.17 -34.47 -5.80
C GLY A 160 16.15 -34.04 -4.34
N LEU A 161 15.95 -32.74 -4.08
CA LEU A 161 15.37 -32.40 -2.78
C LEU A 161 13.94 -32.95 -2.83
N ASN A 162 13.73 -34.06 -2.12
CA ASN A 162 12.43 -34.68 -1.95
C ASN A 162 11.59 -33.73 -1.07
N ILE A 163 11.14 -32.61 -1.64
CA ILE A 163 10.18 -31.71 -1.04
C ILE A 163 8.87 -32.47 -1.07
N ARG A 164 8.71 -33.37 -0.10
CA ARG A 164 7.43 -33.96 0.27
C ARG A 164 6.58 -32.77 0.72
N LEU A 165 5.90 -32.12 -0.23
CA LEU A 165 4.89 -31.11 0.06
C LEU A 165 3.92 -31.79 1.01
N TYR A 166 4.01 -31.43 2.30
CA TYR A 166 3.18 -32.02 3.34
C TYR A 166 1.73 -31.89 2.89
N ARG A 167 1.13 -33.02 2.48
CA ARG A 167 -0.32 -33.14 2.37
C ARG A 167 -0.84 -32.80 3.76
N ARG A 168 -1.55 -31.66 3.88
CA ARG A 168 -2.24 -31.27 5.11
C ARG A 168 -3.06 -32.47 5.60
N LYS A 169 -2.66 -33.08 6.73
CA LYS A 169 -3.56 -34.00 7.45
C LYS A 169 -4.75 -33.19 7.99
N PRO A 170 -5.95 -33.78 8.07
CA PRO A 170 -7.11 -33.13 8.67
C PRO A 170 -6.82 -32.71 10.12
N ARG A 171 -7.47 -31.61 10.53
CA ARG A 171 -7.20 -30.75 11.71
C ARG A 171 -7.19 -31.40 13.11
N SER A 172 -7.22 -32.72 13.26
CA SER A 172 -7.49 -33.36 14.55
C SER A 172 -6.28 -33.85 15.36
N ILE A 173 -5.03 -33.70 14.89
CA ILE A 173 -3.85 -34.18 15.63
C ILE A 173 -2.75 -33.11 15.59
N TRP A 174 -2.62 -32.33 16.66
CA TRP A 174 -1.44 -31.53 16.95
C TRP A 174 -0.55 -32.35 17.89
N SER A 175 0.44 -33.06 17.35
CA SER A 175 1.67 -33.38 18.09
C SER A 175 2.78 -32.55 17.45
N LEU A 176 3.42 -31.71 18.27
CA LEU A 176 4.58 -30.92 17.92
C LEU A 176 5.80 -31.86 17.89
N ASP A 177 6.23 -32.27 16.70
CA ASP A 177 7.61 -32.73 16.54
C ASP A 177 8.50 -31.51 16.22
N PRO A 178 9.60 -31.30 16.95
CA PRO A 178 10.48 -30.15 16.75
C PRO A 178 11.18 -30.26 15.39
N ILE A 179 11.16 -29.16 14.65
CA ILE A 179 11.87 -29.00 13.38
C ILE A 179 13.37 -29.02 13.65
N ILE A 180 14.04 -30.13 13.36
CA ILE A 180 15.50 -30.17 13.21
C ILE A 180 15.81 -29.97 11.73
N ILE A 181 15.98 -28.71 11.32
CA ILE A 181 16.71 -28.39 10.10
C ILE A 181 18.19 -28.41 10.50
N SER A 182 18.95 -29.40 10.05
CA SER A 182 20.39 -29.45 10.34
C SER A 182 21.08 -28.21 9.78
N HIS A 183 21.76 -27.49 10.67
CA HIS A 183 22.48 -26.24 10.41
C HIS A 183 23.54 -26.37 9.29
N GLU A 184 24.05 -27.58 9.04
CA GLU A 184 25.10 -27.88 8.06
C GLU A 184 24.69 -27.69 6.59
N ARG A 185 23.39 -27.73 6.25
CA ARG A 185 22.98 -27.62 4.83
C ARG A 185 22.81 -26.19 4.34
N ILE A 186 22.56 -25.24 5.23
CA ILE A 186 22.42 -23.83 4.86
C ILE A 186 23.82 -23.21 4.67
N SER A 187 24.81 -23.57 5.50
CA SER A 187 26.18 -23.04 5.35
C SER A 187 26.79 -23.40 3.99
N ASN A 188 26.56 -24.63 3.53
CA ASN A 188 27.11 -25.12 2.25
C ASN A 188 26.42 -24.50 1.02
N PHE A 189 25.15 -24.11 1.14
CA PHE A 189 24.44 -23.41 0.06
C PHE A 189 24.93 -21.97 -0.09
N VAL A 190 25.23 -21.29 1.02
CA VAL A 190 25.73 -19.90 0.99
C VAL A 190 27.19 -19.83 0.51
N GLN A 191 28.04 -20.79 0.90
CA GLN A 191 29.44 -20.81 0.46
C GLN A 191 29.62 -21.18 -1.03
N GLY A 192 28.74 -22.00 -1.60
CA GLY A 192 28.87 -22.47 -2.99
C GLY A 192 28.36 -21.52 -4.08
N HIS A 193 27.65 -20.44 -3.73
CA HIS A 193 27.02 -19.55 -4.72
C HIS A 193 27.48 -18.08 -4.67
N PHE A 194 28.24 -17.67 -3.65
CA PHE A 194 28.68 -16.27 -3.52
C PHE A 194 30.21 -16.08 -3.47
N LEU A 195 31.02 -17.15 -3.57
CA LEU A 195 32.49 -17.08 -3.58
C LEU A 195 33.11 -17.88 -4.75
N GLY A 196 32.45 -17.86 -5.91
CA GLY A 196 33.00 -18.35 -7.18
C GLY A 196 33.14 -17.22 -8.18
#